data_AF-A0A349J323-F1
#
_entry.id   AF-A0A349J323-F1
#
_cell.length_a   1.000
_cell.length_b   1.000
_cell.length_c   1.000
_cell.angle_alpha   90.00
_cell.angle_beta   90.00
_cell.angle_gamma   90.00
#
_symmetry.space_group_name_H-M   'P 1'
#
loop_
_entity.id
_entity.type
_entity.pdbx_description
1 polymer ?
#
loop_
_entity_poly.entity_id
_entity_poly.type
_entity_poly.pdbx_seq_one_letter_code
_entity_poly.pdbx_strand_id
1 'polypeptide(L)'
;MSALIEQTLAHYAQHHGDPYDAAFQKLYAVDPNYQALFFLDTDEGLRRNMMRTTLEIVSTYIENTYTAKNLVIGARLIHLTYKVTDDFDLFFQITRDVIADGCADIWTEAHATAWNAMLKDFETARV
;
A
#
# COMPACT_ATOMS: atom_id res chain seq x y z
N MET A 1 4.89 16.42 6.95
CA MET A 1 4.54 15.62 5.75
C MET A 1 3.76 14.37 6.13
N SER A 2 4.23 13.59 7.12
CA SER A 2 3.51 12.42 7.67
C SER A 2 2.07 12.72 8.15
N ALA A 3 1.83 13.89 8.76
CA ALA A 3 0.49 14.29 9.20
C ALA A 3 -0.57 14.35 8.07
N LEU A 4 -0.16 14.61 6.81
CA LEU A 4 -1.09 14.60 5.67
C LEU A 4 -1.47 13.17 5.26
N ILE A 5 -0.53 12.23 5.38
CA ILE A 5 -0.80 10.80 5.17
C ILE A 5 -1.79 10.32 6.25
N GLU A 6 -1.50 10.64 7.52
CA GLU A 6 -2.36 10.33 8.65
C GLU A 6 -3.78 10.90 8.48
N GLN A 7 -3.89 12.17 8.08
CA GLN A 7 -5.18 12.82 7.80
C GLN A 7 -5.99 12.06 6.76
N THR A 8 -5.37 11.66 5.65
CA THR A 8 -6.07 10.92 4.59
C THR A 8 -6.44 9.51 5.01
N LEU A 9 -5.61 8.81 5.79
CA LEU A 9 -5.94 7.48 6.33
C LEU A 9 -7.12 7.56 7.29
N ALA A 10 -7.12 8.53 8.21
CA ALA A 10 -8.20 8.73 9.16
C ALA A 10 -9.53 9.09 8.45
N HIS A 11 -9.47 10.00 7.47
CA HIS A 11 -10.63 10.38 6.68
C HIS A 11 -11.17 9.19 5.88
N TYR A 12 -10.31 8.46 5.16
CA TYR A 12 -10.75 7.31 4.38
C TYR A 12 -11.42 6.26 5.28
N ALA A 13 -10.81 5.92 6.42
CA ALA A 13 -11.37 4.96 7.36
C ALA A 13 -12.74 5.38 7.89
N GLN A 14 -12.93 6.68 8.17
CA GLN A 14 -14.20 7.22 8.66
C GLN A 14 -15.33 7.15 7.62
N HIS A 15 -15.01 7.32 6.33
CA HIS A 15 -16.01 7.44 5.27
C HIS A 15 -16.22 6.16 4.45
N HIS A 16 -15.20 5.32 4.33
CA HIS A 16 -15.19 4.15 3.44
C HIS A 16 -14.78 2.85 4.15
N GLY A 17 -14.17 2.93 5.33
CA GLY A 17 -13.71 1.75 6.08
C GLY A 17 -12.42 1.14 5.50
N ASP A 18 -12.41 -0.18 5.31
CA ASP A 18 -11.24 -0.93 4.83
C ASP A 18 -11.04 -0.76 3.31
N PRO A 19 -9.86 -0.34 2.82
CA PRO A 19 -9.58 -0.21 1.38
C PRO A 19 -9.40 -1.52 0.63
N TYR A 20 -9.45 -2.69 1.30
CA TYR A 20 -9.19 -4.01 0.73
C TYR A 20 -9.85 -4.25 -0.64
N ASP A 21 -11.18 -4.13 -0.73
CA ASP A 21 -11.91 -4.47 -1.96
C ASP A 21 -11.50 -3.54 -3.12
N ALA A 22 -11.38 -2.24 -2.85
CA ALA A 22 -10.98 -1.24 -3.84
C ALA A 22 -9.53 -1.45 -4.32
N ALA A 23 -8.62 -1.79 -3.41
CA ALA A 23 -7.22 -2.04 -3.74
C ALA A 23 -7.05 -3.29 -4.60
N PHE A 24 -7.69 -4.41 -4.25
CA PHE A 24 -7.62 -5.64 -5.04
C PHE A 24 -8.34 -5.52 -6.38
N GLN A 25 -9.47 -4.80 -6.44
CA GLN A 25 -10.13 -4.49 -7.71
C GLN A 25 -9.18 -3.72 -8.65
N LYS A 26 -8.46 -2.71 -8.15
CA LYS A 26 -7.47 -1.99 -8.95
C LYS A 26 -6.28 -2.88 -9.33
N LEU A 27 -5.78 -3.73 -8.44
CA LEU A 27 -4.68 -4.65 -8.73
C LEU A 27 -5.03 -5.59 -9.90
N TYR A 28 -6.22 -6.18 -9.88
CA TYR A 28 -6.65 -7.08 -10.95
C TYR A 28 -7.02 -6.36 -12.25
N ALA A 29 -7.37 -5.08 -12.17
CA ALA A 29 -7.54 -4.25 -13.36
C ALA A 29 -6.20 -3.89 -14.02
N VAL A 30 -5.11 -3.81 -13.26
CA VAL A 30 -3.75 -3.61 -13.80
C VAL A 30 -3.26 -4.86 -14.52
N ASP A 31 -3.32 -6.02 -13.85
CA ASP A 31 -3.05 -7.32 -14.48
C ASP A 31 -3.93 -8.42 -13.84
N PRO A 32 -4.86 -9.03 -14.61
CA PRO A 32 -5.66 -10.16 -14.14
C PRO A 32 -4.82 -11.36 -13.68
N ASN A 33 -3.57 -11.51 -14.14
CA ASN A 33 -2.69 -12.60 -13.74
C ASN A 33 -2.35 -12.59 -12.24
N TYR A 34 -2.45 -11.43 -11.56
CA TYR A 34 -2.27 -11.37 -10.11
C TYR A 34 -3.29 -12.25 -9.35
N GLN A 35 -4.48 -12.50 -9.90
CA GLN A 35 -5.45 -13.41 -9.28
C GLN A 35 -4.88 -14.83 -9.12
N ALA A 36 -4.05 -15.28 -10.06
CA ALA A 36 -3.46 -16.62 -10.02
C ALA A 36 -2.43 -16.79 -8.89
N LEU A 37 -1.79 -15.69 -8.43
CA LEU A 37 -0.88 -15.74 -7.28
C LEU A 37 -1.63 -16.07 -5.98
N PHE A 38 -2.94 -15.80 -5.92
CA PHE A 38 -3.79 -16.06 -4.77
C PHE A 38 -4.64 -17.32 -4.92
N PHE A 39 -4.31 -18.23 -5.86
CA PHE A 39 -5.11 -19.43 -6.14
C PHE A 39 -5.36 -20.31 -4.89
N LEU A 40 -4.39 -20.40 -3.98
CA LEU A 40 -4.51 -21.18 -2.74
C LEU A 40 -5.16 -20.40 -1.58
N ASP A 41 -5.42 -19.10 -1.75
CA ASP A 41 -5.97 -18.21 -0.73
C ASP A 41 -7.51 -18.24 -0.72
N THR A 42 -8.07 -19.41 -0.40
CA THR A 42 -9.51 -19.70 -0.54
C THR A 42 -10.39 -18.96 0.46
N ASP A 43 -9.85 -18.54 1.60
CA ASP A 43 -10.54 -17.79 2.66
C ASP A 43 -10.19 -16.29 2.66
N GLU A 44 -9.40 -15.86 1.66
CA GLU A 44 -8.85 -14.51 1.54
C GLU A 44 -7.89 -14.09 2.67
N GLY A 45 -7.44 -15.03 3.51
CA GLY A 45 -6.59 -14.74 4.65
C GLY A 45 -5.25 -14.11 4.25
N LEU A 46 -4.64 -14.57 3.17
CA LEU A 46 -3.38 -14.02 2.65
C LEU A 46 -3.59 -12.60 2.10
N ARG A 47 -4.61 -12.38 1.28
CA ARG A 47 -4.92 -11.06 0.71
C ARG A 47 -5.28 -10.04 1.80
N ARG A 48 -6.08 -10.44 2.80
CA ARG A 48 -6.40 -9.57 3.95
C ARG A 48 -5.17 -9.26 4.80
N ASN A 49 -4.29 -10.24 5.02
CA ASN A 49 -3.01 -10.01 5.67
C ASN A 49 -2.13 -9.04 4.87
N MET A 50 -2.06 -9.20 3.55
CA MET A 50 -1.29 -8.31 2.67
C MET A 50 -1.79 -6.86 2.76
N MET A 51 -3.10 -6.63 2.73
CA MET A 51 -3.67 -5.29 2.91
C MET A 51 -3.36 -4.72 4.30
N ARG A 52 -3.57 -5.51 5.37
CA ARG A 52 -3.24 -5.09 6.73
C ARG A 52 -1.76 -4.72 6.86
N THR A 53 -0.84 -5.57 6.43
CA THR A 53 0.60 -5.31 6.50
C THR A 53 1.00 -4.09 5.68
N THR A 54 0.35 -3.85 4.54
CA THR A 54 0.56 -2.63 3.75
C THR A 54 0.20 -1.39 4.55
N LEU A 55 -0.98 -1.37 5.19
CA LEU A 55 -1.41 -0.26 6.05
C LEU A 55 -0.51 -0.11 7.29
N GLU A 56 -0.09 -1.22 7.92
CA GLU A 56 0.84 -1.21 9.05
C GLU A 56 2.20 -0.59 8.68
N ILE A 57 2.72 -0.88 7.48
CA ILE A 57 3.97 -0.28 6.98
C ILE A 57 3.80 1.22 6.77
N VAL A 58 2.67 1.66 6.18
CA VAL A 58 2.37 3.09 6.00
C VAL A 58 2.25 3.79 7.35
N SER A 59 1.52 3.22 8.31
CA SER A 59 1.41 3.76 9.67
C SER A 59 2.77 3.80 10.37
N THR A 60 3.59 2.76 10.22
CA THR A 60 4.96 2.74 10.75
C THR A 60 5.80 3.84 10.12
N TYR A 61 5.61 4.17 8.84
CA TYR A 61 6.35 5.25 8.19
C TYR A 61 6.01 6.63 8.76
N ILE A 62 4.74 6.85 9.16
CA ILE A 62 4.29 8.09 9.82
C ILE A 62 5.06 8.31 11.12
N GLU A 63 5.33 7.24 11.88
CA GLU A 63 6.02 7.27 13.18
C GLU A 63 7.55 7.21 13.05
N ASN A 64 8.07 6.32 12.21
CA ASN A 64 9.48 6.00 12.07
C ASN A 64 9.83 5.49 10.66
N THR A 65 10.38 6.39 9.85
CA THR A 65 10.75 6.11 8.46
C THR A 65 11.82 5.02 8.33
N TYR A 66 12.78 4.93 9.25
CA TYR A 66 13.83 3.89 9.22
C TYR A 66 13.24 2.50 9.44
N THR A 67 12.36 2.35 10.44
CA THR A 67 11.69 1.08 10.71
C THR A 67 10.82 0.66 9.53
N ALA A 68 10.04 1.57 8.95
CA ALA A 68 9.22 1.26 7.78
C ALA A 68 10.04 0.82 6.58
N LYS A 69 11.18 1.47 6.30
CA LYS A 69 12.10 1.05 5.22
C LYS A 69 12.64 -0.37 5.44
N ASN A 70 12.97 -0.73 6.68
CA ASN A 70 13.40 -2.11 6.99
C ASN A 70 12.28 -3.14 6.80
N LEU A 71 11.03 -2.80 7.13
CA LEU A 71 9.87 -3.66 6.86
C LEU A 71 9.67 -3.86 5.35
N VAL A 72 9.80 -2.79 4.56
CA VAL A 72 9.72 -2.85 3.09
C VAL A 72 10.81 -3.74 2.52
N ILE A 73 12.06 -3.62 2.99
CA ILE A 73 13.16 -4.48 2.57
C ILE A 73 12.82 -5.96 2.85
N GLY A 74 12.37 -6.27 4.07
CA GLY A 74 12.00 -7.63 4.45
C GLY A 74 10.85 -8.19 3.61
N ALA A 75 9.79 -7.40 3.43
CA ALA A 75 8.65 -7.78 2.60
C ALA A 75 9.06 -8.03 1.14
N ARG A 76 9.92 -7.18 0.58
CA ARG A 76 10.44 -7.34 -0.78
C ARG A 76 11.23 -8.65 -0.94
N LEU A 77 12.10 -8.99 0.02
CA LEU A 77 12.85 -10.24 0.01
C LEU A 77 11.94 -11.48 0.02
N ILE A 78 10.84 -11.44 0.77
CA ILE A 78 9.85 -12.53 0.78
C ILE A 78 9.19 -12.64 -0.61
N HIS A 79 8.85 -11.51 -1.24
CA HIS A 79 8.18 -11.49 -2.55
C HIS A 79 9.06 -12.02 -3.70
N LEU A 80 10.39 -12.01 -3.56
CA LEU A 80 11.28 -12.70 -4.49
C LEU A 80 10.97 -14.20 -4.61
N THR A 81 10.51 -14.83 -3.52
CA THR A 81 10.12 -16.26 -3.52
C THR A 81 8.86 -16.52 -4.34
N TYR A 82 8.02 -15.50 -4.51
CA TYR A 82 6.82 -15.52 -5.35
C TYR A 82 7.08 -15.00 -6.78
N LYS A 83 8.34 -14.70 -7.11
CA LYS A 83 8.77 -14.09 -8.39
C LYS A 83 8.13 -12.72 -8.67
N VAL A 84 7.72 -12.03 -7.62
CA VAL A 84 7.29 -10.62 -7.70
C VAL A 84 8.54 -9.77 -7.47
N THR A 85 9.07 -9.18 -8.55
CA THR A 85 10.31 -8.38 -8.50
C THR A 85 10.01 -6.91 -8.76
N ASP A 86 9.87 -6.52 -10.01
CA ASP A 86 9.84 -5.12 -10.43
C ASP A 86 8.53 -4.43 -10.01
N ASP A 87 7.45 -5.22 -9.87
CA ASP A 87 6.12 -4.72 -9.54
C ASP A 87 5.83 -4.71 -8.03
N PHE A 88 6.78 -5.04 -7.16
CA PHE A 88 6.53 -5.08 -5.70
C PHE A 88 5.93 -3.76 -5.17
N ASP A 89 6.44 -2.64 -5.67
CA ASP A 89 6.02 -1.30 -5.23
C ASP A 89 4.61 -0.92 -5.70
N LEU A 90 4.06 -1.65 -6.69
CA LEU A 90 2.75 -1.37 -7.30
C LEU A 90 1.63 -1.37 -6.26
N PHE A 91 1.63 -2.27 -5.29
CA PHE A 91 0.52 -2.36 -4.33
C PHE A 91 0.48 -1.16 -3.37
N PHE A 92 1.63 -0.57 -3.03
CA PHE A 92 1.68 0.69 -2.29
C PHE A 92 1.17 1.86 -3.13
N GLN A 93 1.49 1.89 -4.43
CA GLN A 93 0.98 2.91 -5.36
C GLN A 93 -0.54 2.81 -5.51
N ILE A 94 -1.07 1.60 -5.68
CA ILE A 94 -2.51 1.31 -5.72
C ILE A 94 -3.18 1.75 -4.41
N THR A 95 -2.58 1.42 -3.27
CA THR A 95 -3.10 1.85 -1.96
C THR A 95 -3.21 3.37 -1.88
N ARG A 96 -2.17 4.09 -2.30
CA ARG A 96 -2.19 5.56 -2.41
C ARG A 96 -3.32 6.05 -3.31
N ASP A 97 -3.50 5.44 -4.48
CA ASP A 97 -4.54 5.84 -5.44
C ASP A 97 -5.95 5.61 -4.87
N VAL A 98 -6.18 4.49 -4.19
CA VAL A 98 -7.45 4.20 -3.49
C VAL A 98 -7.74 5.26 -2.44
N ILE A 99 -6.76 5.57 -1.58
CA ILE A 99 -6.92 6.59 -0.55
C ILE A 99 -7.16 7.97 -1.18
N ALA A 100 -6.43 8.32 -2.24
CA ALA A 100 -6.61 9.59 -2.95
C ALA A 100 -8.02 9.73 -3.54
N ASP A 101 -8.52 8.68 -4.20
CA ASP A 101 -9.86 8.66 -4.79
C ASP A 101 -10.94 8.78 -3.70
N GLY A 102 -10.80 8.05 -2.59
CA GLY A 102 -11.74 8.10 -1.47
C GLY A 102 -11.69 9.39 -0.67
N CYS A 103 -10.59 10.13 -0.73
CA CYS A 103 -10.39 11.42 -0.06
C CYS A 103 -10.46 12.61 -1.02
N ALA A 104 -11.07 12.46 -2.21
CA ALA A 104 -11.05 13.49 -3.25
C ALA A 104 -11.59 14.87 -2.80
N ASP A 105 -12.44 14.91 -1.76
CA ASP A 105 -12.96 16.13 -1.15
C ASP A 105 -11.93 16.90 -0.29
N ILE A 106 -10.96 16.19 0.29
CA ILE A 106 -9.87 16.79 1.09
C ILE A 106 -8.50 16.73 0.39
N TRP A 107 -8.36 15.96 -0.68
CA TRP A 107 -7.09 15.69 -1.33
C TRP A 107 -6.54 16.94 -2.03
N THR A 108 -5.25 17.21 -1.83
CA THR A 108 -4.55 18.38 -2.38
C THR A 108 -3.17 17.98 -2.91
N GLU A 109 -2.49 18.90 -3.60
CA GLU A 109 -1.11 18.70 -4.04
C GLU A 109 -0.15 18.40 -2.88
N ALA A 110 -0.40 18.95 -1.69
CA ALA A 110 0.39 18.64 -0.50
C ALA A 110 0.22 17.19 -0.04
N HIS A 111 -1.00 16.65 -0.11
CA HIS A 111 -1.26 15.22 0.15
C HIS A 111 -0.52 14.34 -0.85
N ALA A 112 -0.66 14.64 -2.14
CA ALA A 112 0.04 13.92 -3.20
C ALA A 112 1.57 13.95 -3.00
N THR A 113 2.13 15.11 -2.65
CA THR A 113 3.57 15.26 -2.38
C THR A 113 4.02 14.39 -1.20
N ALA A 114 3.26 14.38 -0.10
CA ALA A 114 3.58 13.58 1.08
C ALA A 114 3.57 12.08 0.77
N TRP A 115 2.53 11.59 0.11
CA TRP A 115 2.42 10.20 -0.31
C TRP A 115 3.52 9.79 -1.31
N ASN A 116 3.79 10.62 -2.31
CA ASN A 116 4.83 10.34 -3.31
C ASN A 116 6.24 10.32 -2.68
N ALA A 117 6.50 11.14 -1.65
CA ALA A 117 7.75 11.09 -0.91
C ALA A 117 7.92 9.74 -0.18
N MET A 118 6.86 9.24 0.46
CA MET A 118 6.86 7.92 1.10
C MET A 118 7.09 6.79 0.08
N LEU A 119 6.38 6.82 -1.05
CA LEU A 119 6.53 5.80 -2.10
C LEU A 119 7.96 5.77 -2.65
N LYS A 120 8.59 6.93 -2.85
CA LYS A 120 9.99 7.03 -3.26
C LYS A 120 10.95 6.48 -2.20
N ASP A 121 10.66 6.72 -0.93
CA ASP A 121 11.40 6.15 0.19
C ASP A 121 11.30 4.61 0.23
N PHE A 122 10.15 4.04 -0.09
CA PHE A 122 9.95 2.58 -0.17
C PHE A 122 10.60 1.97 -1.41
N GLU A 123 10.51 2.63 -2.56
CA GLU A 123 11.15 2.21 -3.80
C GLU A 123 12.67 2.09 -3.63
N THR A 124 13.28 3.03 -2.91
CA THR A 124 14.72 3.07 -2.63
C THR A 124 15.15 2.17 -1.47
N ALA A 125 14.21 1.63 -0.68
CA ALA A 125 14.49 0.71 0.42
C ALA A 125 14.83 -0.69 -0.11
N ARG A 126 16.12 -0.91 -0.35
CA ARG A 126 16.69 -2.15 -0.90
C ARG A 126 18.02 -2.45 -0.20
N VAL A 127 18.45 -3.73 -0.22
CA VAL A 127 19.77 -4.18 0.26
C VAL A 127 20.85 -3.86 -0.76
#